data_AF-A0A6L6XVU5-F1
#
_entry.id   AF-A0A6L6XVU5-F1
#
_cell.length_a   1.000
_cell.length_b   1.000
_cell.length_c   1.000
_cell.angle_alpha   90.00
_cell.angle_beta   90.00
_cell.angle_gamma   90.00
#
_symmetry.space_group_name_H-M   'P 1'
#
loop_
_entity.id
_entity.type
_entity.pdbx_description
1 polymer ?
#
loop_
_entity_poly.entity_id
_entity_poly.type
_entity_poly.pdbx_seq_one_letter_code
_entity_poly.pdbx_strand_id
1 'polypeptide(L)' 'MTAALSARALVAPAPTEPPSPYDRCDELDETRPADIDECGRCDGTGMYVDVVDGESGYRLCSWCAGTGMRGVA' A
#
# COMPACT_ATOMS: atom_id res chain seq x y z
N MET A 1 -20.57 51.62 45.46
CA MET A 1 -19.42 50.76 45.13
C MET A 1 -19.92 49.67 44.19
N THR A 2 -19.72 49.85 42.88
CA THR A 2 -20.23 48.96 41.83
C THR A 2 -19.14 47.94 41.46
N ALA A 3 -19.40 46.66 41.73
CA ALA A 3 -18.51 45.57 41.37
C ALA A 3 -18.62 45.27 39.86
N ALA A 4 -17.51 45.39 39.14
CA ALA A 4 -17.41 45.01 37.74
C ALA A 4 -17.33 43.48 37.63
N LEU A 5 -18.31 42.85 36.98
CA LEU A 5 -18.26 41.44 36.62
C LEU A 5 -17.34 41.24 35.40
N SER A 6 -16.19 40.61 35.63
CA SER A 6 -15.32 40.11 34.55
C SER A 6 -15.93 38.84 33.94
N ALA A 7 -16.38 38.92 32.68
CA ALA A 7 -16.78 37.77 31.90
C ALA A 7 -15.54 37.10 31.28
N ARG A 8 -15.19 35.90 31.75
CA ARG A 8 -14.23 35.03 31.05
C ARG A 8 -14.94 34.39 29.85
N ALA A 9 -14.55 34.78 28.65
CA ALA A 9 -14.98 34.13 27.43
C ALA A 9 -14.42 32.69 27.38
N LEU A 10 -15.31 31.71 27.43
CA LEU A 10 -14.99 30.31 27.18
C LEU A 10 -14.75 30.16 25.68
N VAL A 11 -13.48 29.98 25.27
CA VAL A 11 -13.14 29.58 23.91
C VAL A 11 -13.61 28.14 23.75
N ALA A 12 -14.69 27.95 22.99
CA ALA A 12 -15.12 26.61 22.61
C ALA A 12 -14.01 25.97 21.75
N PRO A 13 -13.63 24.70 22.00
CA PRO A 13 -12.70 24.01 21.13
C PRO A 13 -13.32 23.94 19.73
N ALA A 14 -12.53 24.31 18.72
CA ALA A 14 -12.96 24.17 17.33
C ALA A 14 -13.38 22.70 17.09
N PRO A 15 -14.47 22.47 16.33
CA PRO A 15 -14.84 21.12 15.95
C PRO A 15 -13.67 20.53 15.15
N THR A 16 -12.95 19.58 15.73
CA THR A 16 -12.00 18.75 14.99
C THR A 16 -12.82 17.96 14.00
N GLU A 17 -12.70 18.32 12.72
CA GLU A 17 -13.25 17.53 11.62
C GLU A 17 -12.74 16.09 11.79
N PRO A 18 -13.62 15.08 11.76
CA PRO A 18 -13.17 13.70 11.86
C PRO A 18 -12.20 13.41 10.71
N PRO A 19 -11.12 12.64 10.97
CA PRO A 19 -10.16 12.29 9.92
C PRO A 19 -10.88 11.67 8.73
N SER A 20 -10.41 12.00 7.53
CA SER A 20 -11.02 11.50 6.32
C SER A 20 -10.94 9.97 6.34
N PRO A 21 -12.03 9.24 6.00
CA PRO A 21 -11.98 7.79 5.93
C PRO A 21 -10.95 7.29 4.90
N TYR A 22 -10.58 8.14 3.93
CA TYR A 22 -9.57 7.84 2.93
C TYR A 22 -8.14 7.84 3.49
N ASP A 23 -7.85 8.62 4.54
CA ASP A 23 -6.52 8.63 5.18
C ASP A 23 -6.14 7.23 5.72
N ARG A 24 -7.15 6.45 6.14
CA ARG A 24 -6.95 5.07 6.63
C ARG A 24 -6.68 4.06 5.52
N CYS A 25 -7.08 4.36 4.29
CA CYS A 25 -6.85 3.46 3.17
C CYS A 25 -5.39 3.52 2.71
N ASP A 26 -4.79 4.71 2.75
CA ASP A 26 -3.37 4.91 2.40
C ASP A 26 -2.46 4.21 3.42
N GLU A 27 -2.70 4.36 4.73
CA GLU A 27 -1.93 3.66 5.79
C GLU A 27 -2.03 2.12 5.65
N LEU A 28 -3.15 1.60 5.15
CA LEU A 28 -3.35 0.17 4.95
C LEU A 28 -2.54 -0.37 3.76
N ASP A 29 -2.41 0.40 2.67
CA ASP A 29 -1.57 0.02 1.54
C ASP A 29 -0.08 0.05 1.90
N GLU A 30 0.35 1.01 2.73
CA GLU A 30 1.73 1.05 3.26
C GLU A 30 2.09 -0.16 4.12
N THR A 31 1.10 -0.77 4.78
CA THR A 31 1.29 -2.02 5.55
C THR A 31 1.13 -3.29 4.72
N ARG A 32 0.76 -3.18 3.43
CA ARG A 32 0.62 -4.36 2.59
C ARG A 32 2.01 -4.97 2.33
N PRO A 33 2.20 -6.28 2.55
CA PRO A 33 3.45 -6.95 2.22
C PRO A 33 3.77 -6.73 0.74
N ALA A 34 4.95 -6.20 0.43
CA ALA A 34 5.37 -5.87 -0.93
C ALA A 34 5.34 -7.09 -1.88
N ASP A 35 5.45 -8.28 -1.31
CA ASP A 35 5.53 -9.59 -1.95
C ASP A 35 4.17 -10.24 -2.23
N ILE A 36 3.05 -9.69 -1.73
CA ILE A 36 1.73 -10.32 -1.93
C ILE A 36 1.29 -10.32 -3.40
N ASP A 37 1.70 -9.28 -4.13
CA ASP A 37 1.42 -9.11 -5.55
C ASP A 37 2.41 -9.84 -6.44
N GLU A 38 3.56 -10.23 -5.91
CA GLU A 38 4.60 -10.87 -6.71
C GLU A 38 4.18 -12.28 -7.11
N CYS A 39 4.48 -12.63 -8.36
CA CYS A 39 4.30 -13.97 -8.87
C CYS A 39 5.32 -14.89 -8.21
N GLY A 40 4.90 -15.62 -7.19
CA GLY A 40 5.75 -16.58 -6.46
C GLY A 40 6.24 -17.80 -7.28
N ARG A 41 5.94 -17.88 -8.58
CA ARG A 41 6.53 -18.90 -9.47
C ARG A 41 7.81 -18.41 -10.16
N CYS A 42 7.96 -17.10 -10.32
CA CYS A 42 9.15 -16.47 -10.86
C CYS A 42 9.74 -15.44 -9.90
N ASP A 43 9.34 -15.47 -8.63
CA ASP A 43 9.77 -14.55 -7.57
C ASP A 43 9.78 -13.08 -8.02
N GLY A 44 8.67 -12.63 -8.62
CA GLY A 44 8.52 -11.24 -9.07
C GLY A 44 9.26 -10.87 -10.36
N THR A 45 10.17 -11.72 -10.87
CA THR A 45 11.04 -11.36 -12.01
C THR A 45 10.36 -11.40 -13.39
N GLY A 46 9.21 -12.07 -13.49
CA GLY A 46 8.51 -12.31 -14.76
C GLY A 46 9.18 -13.36 -15.65
N MET A 47 10.33 -13.90 -15.27
CA MET A 47 11.10 -14.85 -16.08
C MET A 47 11.67 -15.97 -15.20
N TYR A 48 12.07 -17.07 -15.80
CA TYR A 48 12.89 -18.07 -15.10
C TYR A 48 13.95 -18.63 -16.04
N VAL A 49 15.06 -19.08 -15.47
CA VAL A 49 16.10 -19.78 -16.21
C VAL A 49 15.68 -21.23 -16.35
N ASP A 50 15.60 -21.69 -17.59
CA ASP A 50 15.36 -23.09 -17.91
C ASP A 50 16.67 -23.71 -18.42
N VAL A 51 16.92 -24.95 -18.05
CA VAL A 51 18.12 -25.68 -18.47
C VAL A 51 17.70 -26.93 -19.22
N VAL A 52 17.95 -26.94 -20.51
CA VAL A 52 17.62 -28.06 -21.40
C VAL A 52 18.90 -28.50 -22.08
N ASP A 53 19.22 -29.79 -22.00
CA ASP A 53 20.41 -30.41 -22.59
C ASP A 53 21.74 -29.73 -22.23
N GLY A 54 21.82 -29.11 -21.04
CA GLY A 54 23.02 -28.44 -20.54
C GLY A 54 23.17 -26.99 -21.01
N GLU A 55 22.25 -26.47 -21.80
CA GLU A 55 22.17 -25.07 -22.19
C GLU A 55 21.16 -24.33 -21.31
N SER A 56 21.53 -23.17 -20.78
CA SER A 56 20.63 -22.31 -19.99
C SER A 56 20.04 -21.20 -20.86
N GLY A 57 18.73 -21.01 -20.75
CA GLY A 57 17.99 -19.98 -21.47
C GLY A 57 16.97 -19.30 -20.58
N TYR A 58 16.74 -18.01 -20.80
CA TYR A 58 15.66 -17.28 -20.14
C TYR A 58 14.33 -17.59 -20.83
N ARG A 59 13.32 -17.97 -20.05
CA ARG A 59 11.94 -18.11 -20.50
C ARG A 59 11.01 -17.17 -19.74
N LEU A 60 9.99 -16.68 -20.43
CA LEU A 60 8.91 -15.92 -19.81
C LEU A 60 8.11 -16.82 -18.86
N CYS A 61 7.79 -16.28 -17.68
CA CYS A 61 6.91 -16.95 -16.74
C CYS A 61 5.48 -16.92 -17.28
N SER A 62 4.99 -18.09 -17.70
CA SER A 62 3.62 -18.23 -18.25
C SER A 62 2.52 -17.94 -17.23
N TRP A 63 2.83 -17.94 -15.94
CA TRP A 63 1.85 -17.76 -14.86
C TRP A 63 1.53 -16.29 -14.59
N CYS A 64 2.44 -15.39 -14.92
CA CYS A 64 2.23 -13.94 -14.85
C CYS A 64 2.36 -13.28 -16.22
N ALA A 65 2.36 -14.06 -17.30
CA ALA A 65 2.58 -13.58 -18.67
C ALA A 65 3.81 -12.66 -18.83
N GLY A 66 4.87 -12.92 -18.05
CA GLY A 66 6.08 -12.10 -18.09
C GLY A 66 6.07 -10.84 -17.22
N THR A 67 4.96 -10.51 -16.56
CA THR A 67 4.83 -9.24 -15.81
C THR A 67 5.49 -9.27 -14.43
N GLY A 68 5.76 -10.46 -13.90
CA GLY A 68 6.24 -10.62 -12.52
C GLY A 68 5.15 -10.49 -11.45
N MET A 69 3.93 -10.08 -11.83
CA MET A 69 2.83 -9.80 -10.91
C MET A 69 1.72 -10.88 -11.00
N ARG A 70 1.07 -11.19 -9.88
CA ARG A 70 -0.08 -12.11 -9.83
C ARG A 70 -1.31 -11.50 -10.49
N GLY A 71 -2.11 -12.34 -11.15
CA GLY A 71 -3.45 -11.97 -11.64
C GLY A 71 -3.47 -11.08 -12.88
N VAL A 72 -2.34 -10.87 -13.55
CA VAL A 72 -2.20 -10.02 -14.75
C VAL A 72 -2.07 -10.82 -16.05
N ALA A 73 -2.25 -12.15 -15.98
CA ALA A 73 -2.09 -13.09 -17.10
C ALA A 73 -3.38 -13.40 -17.84
#